data_AF-A0A1V9Y982-F1
#
_entry.id   AF-A0A1V9Y982-F1
#
_cell.length_a   1.000
_cell.length_b   1.000
_cell.length_c   1.000
_cell.angle_alpha   90.00
_cell.angle_beta   90.00
_cell.angle_gamma   90.00
#
_symmetry.space_group_name_H-M   'P 1'
#
loop_
_entity.id
_entity.type
_entity.pdbx_description
1 polymer ?
#
loop_
_entity_poly.entity_id
_entity_poly.type
_entity_poly.pdbx_seq_one_letter_code
_entity_poly.pdbx_strand_id
1 'polypeptide(L)'
;MEDILESCLADSTKTRYKSGLRQVVNWIEATMHLRPPPLRSLLNDDGTIDLVAFRYDHFAQFIVWTMCNTEVKVTTMACYRSAMRYYYKKQGVPLPGQYDSNIEEVFQGIRRLTASAAQINSLKDSGKRPLGFSVYEAMVTESLKAMDGGYQHAFLVFSWNLMARSKSTVSIQIEHISYEEDALGVTYYQTKTDQAGLKRRDPRHIYANPASPGICPFLALAIYLACHPGLGPGPLFPGARQRDRFGKGLASLADTCLGATARDVGTYSIRRGAATFVCFGSTRSPSVVSVCLRCGWSLVHFVGRVVAGLPLNQSAFSVLTPHFPNEHVAAAEVAVSLVFPSLNSVTSMSGVMRHCLASLVYHADYLVATLPPTHALLSTALFRSSTLLAVLISNIQTTSSALQPTGVPPYVEIYRQLDEARVALQGLPAAVVADVVAAVRDLLDERGKHTDDNLPYRAMQPTDLSSKKKRRTLSEWKLVMGKLHDHHVATTGGSELANRPSEQAVADAYSIAVGALDFLTEGTPQQRNHRVVQLKMVTVARLLREYIGAKTKRPYQKRKRVDSTHE
;
A
#
# COMPACT_ATOMS: atom_id res chain seq x y z
N MET A 1 21.13 5.57 -39.45
CA MET A 1 20.57 6.88 -39.04
C MET A 1 19.06 6.80 -38.96
N GLU A 2 18.40 6.34 -40.03
CA GLU A 2 16.93 6.20 -40.10
C GLU A 2 16.34 5.36 -38.94
N ASP A 3 16.93 4.21 -38.61
CA ASP A 3 16.50 3.37 -37.47
C ASP A 3 16.53 4.11 -36.10
N ILE A 4 17.44 5.07 -35.94
CA ILE A 4 17.57 5.88 -34.72
C ILE A 4 16.43 6.91 -34.66
N LEU A 5 16.09 7.53 -35.80
CA LEU A 5 14.94 8.43 -35.91
C LEU A 5 13.61 7.68 -35.77
N GLU A 6 13.52 6.48 -36.32
CA GLU A 6 12.42 5.52 -36.13
C GLU A 6 12.26 5.14 -34.64
N SER A 7 13.35 5.01 -33.88
CA SER A 7 13.32 4.65 -32.45
C SER A 7 12.69 5.72 -31.55
N CYS A 8 12.61 6.98 -32.02
CA CYS A 8 12.00 8.09 -31.28
C CYS A 8 10.49 7.90 -31.00
N LEU A 9 9.83 6.93 -31.63
CA LEU A 9 8.45 6.55 -31.35
C LEU A 9 8.32 5.03 -31.18
N ALA A 10 7.76 4.59 -30.05
CA ALA A 10 7.40 3.18 -29.87
C ALA A 10 6.45 2.69 -30.98
N ASP A 11 6.61 1.46 -31.47
CA ASP A 11 5.88 0.96 -32.65
C ASP A 11 4.36 0.92 -32.44
N SER A 12 3.91 0.66 -31.22
CA SER A 12 2.50 0.76 -30.83
C SER A 12 1.89 2.18 -30.95
N THR A 13 2.74 3.20 -31.10
CA THR A 13 2.39 4.59 -31.43
C THR A 13 2.47 4.81 -32.94
N LYS A 14 3.54 4.33 -33.62
CA LYS A 14 3.62 4.34 -35.10
C LYS A 14 2.39 3.71 -35.75
N THR A 15 2.01 2.51 -35.33
CA THR A 15 0.82 1.79 -35.82
C THR A 15 -0.47 2.54 -35.53
N ARG A 16 -0.58 3.20 -34.37
CA ARG A 16 -1.75 4.02 -34.01
C ARG A 16 -1.84 5.27 -34.88
N TYR A 17 -0.72 5.92 -35.19
CA TYR A 17 -0.71 7.07 -36.11
C TYR A 17 -1.00 6.64 -37.55
N LYS A 18 -0.41 5.54 -38.06
CA LYS A 18 -0.77 4.95 -39.36
C LYS A 18 -2.26 4.57 -39.46
N SER A 19 -2.85 4.11 -38.36
CA SER A 19 -4.29 3.82 -38.27
C SER A 19 -5.13 5.11 -38.23
N GLY A 20 -4.70 6.13 -37.47
CA GLY A 20 -5.37 7.43 -37.38
C GLY A 20 -5.37 8.21 -38.70
N LEU A 21 -4.24 8.24 -39.42
CA LEU A 21 -4.16 8.86 -40.74
C LEU A 21 -5.08 8.16 -41.75
N ARG A 22 -5.16 6.81 -41.70
CA ARG A 22 -6.14 6.07 -42.51
C ARG A 22 -7.59 6.45 -42.22
N GLN A 23 -7.96 6.77 -40.97
CA GLN A 23 -9.33 7.27 -40.70
C GLN A 23 -9.61 8.63 -41.36
N VAL A 24 -8.60 9.49 -41.50
CA VAL A 24 -8.75 10.77 -42.24
C VAL A 24 -8.90 10.51 -43.74
N VAL A 25 -8.10 9.59 -44.33
CA VAL A 25 -8.20 9.20 -45.74
C VAL A 25 -9.57 8.56 -46.02
N ASN A 26 -10.00 7.57 -45.22
CA ASN A 26 -11.32 6.95 -45.34
C ASN A 26 -12.46 7.97 -45.25
N TRP A 27 -12.32 9.04 -44.45
CA TRP A 27 -13.30 10.13 -44.38
C TRP A 27 -13.31 10.99 -45.65
N ILE A 28 -12.13 11.32 -46.19
CA ILE A 28 -12.00 12.04 -47.47
C ILE A 28 -12.69 11.25 -48.59
N GLU A 29 -12.40 9.95 -48.68
CA GLU A 29 -13.03 9.04 -49.64
C GLU A 29 -14.54 8.94 -49.44
N ALA A 30 -15.02 8.66 -48.22
CA ALA A 30 -16.45 8.56 -47.94
C ALA A 30 -17.23 9.87 -48.19
N THR A 31 -16.57 11.03 -48.11
CA THR A 31 -17.18 12.35 -48.27
C THR A 31 -16.94 12.94 -49.66
N MET A 32 -16.19 12.28 -50.56
CA MET A 32 -15.70 12.84 -51.82
C MET A 32 -16.80 13.30 -52.80
N HIS A 33 -18.01 12.76 -52.67
CA HIS A 33 -19.18 13.08 -53.51
C HIS A 33 -20.11 14.15 -52.91
N LEU A 34 -19.90 14.55 -51.66
CA LEU A 34 -20.89 15.34 -50.90
C LEU A 34 -20.70 16.86 -50.98
N ARG A 35 -19.60 17.37 -51.57
CA ARG A 35 -19.34 18.82 -51.77
C ARG A 35 -18.45 19.12 -52.98
N PRO A 36 -18.70 20.23 -53.69
CA PRO A 36 -17.69 20.91 -54.51
C PRO A 36 -16.84 21.88 -53.64
N PRO A 37 -15.52 22.04 -53.92
CA PRO A 37 -14.72 21.19 -54.79
C PRO A 37 -14.57 19.77 -54.19
N PRO A 38 -14.42 18.72 -55.04
CA PRO A 38 -14.38 17.34 -54.58
C PRO A 38 -13.15 17.08 -53.70
N LEU A 39 -13.38 16.54 -52.50
CA LEU A 39 -12.34 16.29 -51.49
C LEU A 39 -11.23 15.34 -51.95
N ARG A 40 -11.38 14.67 -53.11
CA ARG A 40 -10.31 13.92 -53.78
C ARG A 40 -9.05 14.77 -54.02
N SER A 41 -9.19 16.08 -54.22
CA SER A 41 -8.04 17.00 -54.34
C SER A 41 -7.29 17.26 -53.02
N LEU A 42 -7.64 16.57 -51.93
CA LEU A 42 -6.92 16.60 -50.65
C LEU A 42 -5.98 15.38 -50.48
N LEU A 43 -5.89 14.52 -51.49
CA LEU A 43 -5.00 13.37 -51.53
C LEU A 43 -3.99 13.53 -52.67
N ASN A 44 -2.77 13.08 -52.42
CA ASN A 44 -1.74 12.87 -53.44
C ASN A 44 -2.09 11.67 -54.34
N ASP A 45 -1.42 11.54 -55.48
CA ASP A 45 -1.60 10.40 -56.41
C ASP A 45 -1.28 9.03 -55.77
N ASP A 46 -0.48 8.99 -54.71
CA ASP A 46 -0.16 7.79 -53.93
C ASP A 46 -1.22 7.43 -52.86
N GLY A 47 -2.31 8.20 -52.77
CA GLY A 47 -3.38 8.03 -51.78
C GLY A 47 -3.04 8.55 -50.37
N THR A 48 -1.89 9.21 -50.18
CA THR A 48 -1.58 9.90 -48.92
C THR A 48 -2.22 11.29 -48.87
N ILE A 49 -2.30 11.89 -47.68
CA ILE A 49 -2.88 13.22 -47.50
C ILE A 49 -1.94 14.27 -48.10
N ASP A 50 -2.43 15.08 -49.03
CA ASP A 50 -1.71 16.25 -49.53
C ASP A 50 -1.70 17.35 -48.46
N LEU A 51 -0.53 17.68 -47.93
CA LEU A 51 -0.38 18.73 -46.91
C LEU A 51 -0.49 20.16 -47.46
N VAL A 52 -0.49 20.34 -48.78
CA VAL A 52 -0.70 21.64 -49.44
C VAL A 52 -2.21 21.95 -49.51
N ALA A 53 -3.02 21.01 -49.99
CA ALA A 53 -4.47 21.17 -50.04
C ALA A 53 -5.18 20.91 -48.69
N PHE A 54 -4.70 19.98 -47.86
CA PHE A 54 -5.32 19.61 -46.58
C PHE A 54 -5.08 20.65 -45.48
N ARG A 55 -5.89 21.70 -45.49
CA ARG A 55 -5.95 22.73 -44.43
C ARG A 55 -6.62 22.26 -43.13
N TYR A 56 -6.38 23.02 -42.06
CA TYR A 56 -7.00 22.87 -40.73
C TYR A 56 -8.52 22.66 -40.76
N ASP A 57 -9.25 23.40 -41.61
CA ASP A 57 -10.71 23.36 -41.67
C ASP A 57 -11.24 21.97 -42.05
N HIS A 58 -10.51 21.24 -42.90
CA HIS A 58 -10.84 19.86 -43.27
C HIS A 58 -10.61 18.90 -42.09
N PHE A 59 -9.56 19.12 -41.29
CA PHE A 59 -9.33 18.36 -40.08
C PHE A 59 -10.40 18.63 -39.01
N ALA A 60 -10.83 19.89 -38.85
CA ALA A 60 -11.95 20.23 -37.96
C ALA A 60 -13.26 19.57 -38.43
N GLN A 61 -13.55 19.60 -39.74
CA GLN A 61 -14.69 18.89 -40.33
C GLN A 61 -14.64 17.37 -40.11
N PHE A 62 -13.48 16.73 -40.28
CA PHE A 62 -13.27 15.32 -39.95
C PHE A 62 -13.58 15.00 -38.47
N ILE A 63 -13.15 15.85 -37.53
CA ILE A 63 -13.39 15.65 -36.10
C ILE A 63 -14.88 15.80 -35.75
N VAL A 64 -15.56 16.79 -36.32
CA VAL A 64 -17.02 16.96 -36.17
C VAL A 64 -17.78 15.79 -36.81
N TRP A 65 -17.41 15.38 -38.03
CA TRP A 65 -18.00 14.22 -38.69
C TRP A 65 -17.81 12.95 -37.86
N THR A 66 -16.62 12.74 -37.30
CA THR A 66 -16.32 11.60 -36.40
C THR A 66 -17.23 11.62 -35.18
N MET A 67 -17.43 12.78 -34.55
CA MET A 67 -18.34 12.93 -33.40
C MET A 67 -19.80 12.61 -33.75
N CYS A 68 -20.28 13.05 -34.92
CA CYS A 68 -21.68 12.89 -35.31
C CYS A 68 -22.01 11.49 -35.87
N ASN A 69 -21.04 10.81 -36.49
CA ASN A 69 -21.27 9.57 -37.25
C ASN A 69 -20.64 8.32 -36.61
N THR A 70 -19.91 8.44 -35.50
CA THR A 70 -19.22 7.30 -34.86
C THR A 70 -19.27 7.37 -33.33
N GLU A 71 -19.23 6.23 -32.65
CA GLU A 71 -19.10 6.15 -31.17
C GLU A 71 -17.65 6.40 -30.67
N VAL A 72 -16.79 7.05 -31.47
CA VAL A 72 -15.38 7.24 -31.13
C VAL A 72 -15.21 8.27 -30.00
N LYS A 73 -14.51 7.89 -28.93
CA LYS A 73 -14.29 8.75 -27.76
C LYS A 73 -13.36 9.93 -28.08
N VAL A 74 -13.58 11.08 -27.45
CA VAL A 74 -12.77 12.31 -27.64
C VAL A 74 -11.27 12.09 -27.42
N THR A 75 -10.89 11.17 -26.53
CA THR A 75 -9.48 10.77 -26.32
C THR A 75 -8.84 10.12 -27.54
N THR A 76 -9.63 9.43 -28.37
CA THR A 76 -9.21 8.82 -29.63
C THR A 76 -9.15 9.87 -30.73
N MET A 77 -10.12 10.80 -30.80
CA MET A 77 -10.07 11.95 -31.71
C MET A 77 -8.81 12.81 -31.47
N ALA A 78 -8.45 13.04 -30.21
CA ALA A 78 -7.20 13.71 -29.85
C ALA A 78 -5.94 12.94 -30.30
N CYS A 79 -6.00 11.61 -30.46
CA CYS A 79 -4.91 10.83 -31.05
C CYS A 79 -4.79 11.05 -32.57
N TYR A 80 -5.89 11.37 -33.28
CA TYR A 80 -5.83 11.75 -34.69
C TYR A 80 -5.08 13.09 -34.87
N ARG A 81 -5.27 14.05 -33.95
CA ARG A 81 -4.45 15.29 -33.92
C ARG A 81 -2.96 14.97 -33.77
N SER A 82 -2.60 14.07 -32.86
CA SER A 82 -1.20 13.63 -32.69
C SER A 82 -0.65 12.91 -33.92
N ALA A 83 -1.49 12.15 -34.63
CA ALA A 83 -1.12 11.50 -35.89
C ALA A 83 -0.86 12.50 -37.01
N MET A 84 -1.73 13.51 -37.19
CA MET A 84 -1.50 14.61 -38.13
C MET A 84 -0.22 15.39 -37.80
N ARG A 85 -0.03 15.79 -36.53
CA ARG A 85 1.20 16.47 -36.08
C ARG A 85 2.47 15.67 -36.40
N TYR A 86 2.42 14.35 -36.23
CA TYR A 86 3.52 13.47 -36.61
C TYR A 86 3.72 13.40 -38.14
N TYR A 87 2.64 13.41 -38.92
CA TYR A 87 2.71 13.39 -40.38
C TYR A 87 3.31 14.68 -40.95
N TYR A 88 2.88 15.86 -40.50
CA TYR A 88 3.53 17.15 -40.83
C TYR A 88 5.04 17.11 -40.51
N LYS A 89 5.40 16.68 -39.28
CA LYS A 89 6.81 16.52 -38.89
C LYS A 89 7.58 15.53 -39.78
N LYS A 90 6.96 14.42 -40.20
CA LYS A 90 7.60 13.41 -41.05
C LYS A 90 7.88 13.96 -42.46
N GLN A 91 6.96 14.75 -43.01
CA GLN A 91 7.11 15.37 -44.34
C GLN A 91 7.95 16.67 -44.32
N GLY A 92 8.48 17.09 -43.17
CA GLY A 92 9.25 18.33 -43.05
C GLY A 92 8.43 19.62 -43.18
N VAL A 93 7.09 19.54 -43.19
CA VAL A 93 6.19 20.68 -43.38
C VAL A 93 5.87 21.32 -42.02
N PRO A 94 5.94 22.66 -41.87
CA PRO A 94 5.58 23.34 -40.63
C PRO A 94 4.10 23.12 -40.28
N LEU A 95 3.82 22.85 -39.00
CA LEU A 95 2.46 22.66 -38.50
C LEU A 95 1.71 24.02 -38.47
N PRO A 96 0.51 24.14 -39.04
CA PRO A 96 -0.31 25.36 -38.89
C PRO A 96 -0.71 25.58 -37.42
N GLY A 97 -0.53 26.79 -36.89
CA GLY A 97 -0.75 27.10 -35.46
C GLY A 97 -2.16 26.80 -34.93
N GLN A 98 -3.16 26.74 -35.81
CA GLN A 98 -4.54 26.33 -35.50
C GLN A 98 -4.64 24.90 -34.90
N TYR A 99 -3.64 24.03 -35.17
CA TYR A 99 -3.53 22.69 -34.58
C TYR A 99 -3.04 22.68 -33.12
N ASP A 100 -2.62 23.82 -32.56
CA ASP A 100 -2.31 23.97 -31.14
C ASP A 100 -3.47 24.63 -30.39
N SER A 101 -3.89 25.86 -30.77
CA SER A 101 -4.96 26.60 -30.07
C SER A 101 -6.36 26.13 -30.42
N ASN A 102 -6.81 26.35 -31.66
CA ASN A 102 -8.23 26.29 -32.04
C ASN A 102 -8.81 24.87 -31.88
N ILE A 103 -8.02 23.84 -32.16
CA ILE A 103 -8.45 22.45 -32.01
C ILE A 103 -8.62 22.02 -30.54
N GLU A 104 -7.96 22.68 -29.58
CA GLU A 104 -8.14 22.38 -28.16
C GLU A 104 -9.46 22.95 -27.63
N GLU A 105 -9.87 24.12 -28.12
CA GLU A 105 -11.21 24.67 -27.89
C GLU A 105 -12.29 23.74 -28.46
N VAL A 106 -12.11 23.24 -29.69
CA VAL A 106 -13.01 22.23 -30.30
C VAL A 106 -13.08 20.98 -29.42
N PHE A 107 -11.96 20.39 -29.01
CA PHE A 107 -11.98 19.22 -28.12
C PHE A 107 -12.58 19.51 -26.75
N GLN A 108 -12.44 20.73 -26.22
CA GLN A 108 -13.05 21.14 -24.95
C GLN A 108 -14.57 21.32 -25.09
N GLY A 109 -15.05 21.85 -26.21
CA GLY A 109 -16.48 21.89 -26.56
C GLY A 109 -17.07 20.48 -26.67
N ILE A 110 -16.42 19.60 -27.44
CA ILE A 110 -16.86 18.19 -27.58
C ILE A 110 -16.90 17.48 -26.22
N ARG A 111 -15.91 17.69 -25.34
CA ARG A 111 -15.93 17.13 -23.96
C ARG A 111 -17.14 17.60 -23.17
N ARG A 112 -17.49 18.89 -23.22
CA ARG A 112 -18.66 19.45 -22.52
C ARG A 112 -19.96 18.83 -23.06
N LEU A 113 -20.16 18.82 -24.38
CA LEU A 113 -21.33 18.20 -25.01
C LEU A 113 -21.45 16.71 -24.65
N THR A 114 -20.34 15.96 -24.72
CA THR A 114 -20.30 14.53 -24.34
C THR A 114 -20.64 14.33 -22.86
N ALA A 115 -20.14 15.19 -21.97
CA ALA A 115 -20.42 15.11 -20.54
C ALA A 115 -21.89 15.43 -20.22
N SER A 116 -22.48 16.45 -20.86
CA SER A 116 -23.91 16.75 -20.71
C SER A 116 -24.80 15.62 -21.23
N ALA A 117 -24.49 15.04 -22.39
CA ALA A 117 -25.22 13.88 -22.92
C ALA A 117 -25.08 12.63 -22.02
N ALA A 118 -23.92 12.45 -21.40
CA ALA A 118 -23.62 11.37 -20.45
C ALA A 118 -24.25 11.55 -19.05
N GLN A 119 -24.62 12.78 -18.67
CA GLN A 119 -25.36 13.03 -17.44
C GLN A 119 -26.84 12.60 -17.58
N ILE A 120 -27.37 12.63 -18.81
CA ILE A 120 -28.77 12.30 -19.14
C ILE A 120 -28.92 10.82 -19.48
N ASN A 121 -27.93 10.22 -20.17
CA ASN A 121 -27.97 8.82 -20.61
C ASN A 121 -27.01 7.95 -19.79
N SER A 122 -27.47 6.75 -19.37
CA SER A 122 -26.62 5.78 -18.69
C SER A 122 -25.43 5.36 -19.58
N LEU A 123 -24.23 5.74 -19.17
CA LEU A 123 -22.99 5.40 -19.89
C LEU A 123 -22.70 3.89 -19.83
N LYS A 124 -22.31 3.31 -20.98
CA LYS A 124 -21.51 2.07 -20.99
C LYS A 124 -20.15 2.36 -20.35
N ASP A 125 -19.89 1.86 -19.13
CA ASP A 125 -18.57 2.01 -18.51
C ASP A 125 -17.50 1.31 -19.37
N SER A 126 -16.30 1.86 -19.33
CA SER A 126 -15.27 1.66 -20.35
C SER A 126 -14.31 0.51 -20.07
N GLY A 127 -14.69 -0.48 -19.26
CA GLY A 127 -13.79 -1.54 -18.80
C GLY A 127 -12.66 -1.03 -17.91
N LYS A 128 -12.93 0.02 -17.11
CA LYS A 128 -11.94 0.76 -16.31
C LYS A 128 -12.35 0.99 -14.86
N ARG A 129 -13.43 0.36 -14.38
CA ARG A 129 -13.84 0.46 -12.97
C ARG A 129 -12.69 -0.07 -12.09
N PRO A 130 -12.36 0.56 -10.94
CA PRO A 130 -11.36 0.00 -10.04
C PRO A 130 -11.80 -1.40 -9.60
N LEU A 131 -10.90 -2.38 -9.65
CA LEU A 131 -11.17 -3.71 -9.11
C LEU A 131 -11.16 -3.63 -7.57
N GLY A 132 -12.25 -4.01 -6.91
CA GLY A 132 -12.31 -4.09 -5.45
C GLY A 132 -11.39 -5.20 -4.92
N PHE A 133 -10.88 -5.05 -3.69
CA PHE A 133 -9.91 -6.01 -3.13
C PHE A 133 -10.52 -7.41 -2.96
N SER A 134 -11.74 -7.52 -2.41
CA SER A 134 -12.46 -8.80 -2.29
C SER A 134 -12.73 -9.46 -3.64
N VAL A 135 -12.99 -8.68 -4.69
CA VAL A 135 -13.14 -9.19 -6.06
C VAL A 135 -11.79 -9.67 -6.61
N TYR A 136 -10.70 -8.95 -6.33
CA TYR A 136 -9.35 -9.39 -6.67
C TYR A 136 -9.01 -10.72 -5.96
N GLU A 137 -9.28 -10.87 -4.67
CA GLU A 137 -9.09 -12.12 -3.92
C GLU A 137 -9.89 -13.29 -4.51
N ALA A 138 -11.15 -13.07 -4.88
CA ALA A 138 -11.99 -14.07 -5.53
C ALA A 138 -11.44 -14.48 -6.92
N MET A 139 -11.09 -13.49 -7.77
CA MET A 139 -10.52 -13.75 -9.10
C MET A 139 -9.15 -14.44 -9.03
N VAL A 140 -8.34 -14.11 -8.02
CA VAL A 140 -7.03 -14.76 -7.80
C VAL A 140 -7.21 -16.21 -7.34
N THR A 141 -8.15 -16.46 -6.42
CA THR A 141 -8.48 -17.83 -5.98
C THR A 141 -9.02 -18.67 -7.14
N GLU A 142 -9.88 -18.11 -7.99
CA GLU A 142 -10.38 -18.82 -9.17
C GLU A 142 -9.27 -19.06 -10.21
N SER A 143 -8.33 -18.10 -10.38
CA SER A 143 -7.21 -18.25 -11.31
C SER A 143 -6.22 -19.37 -10.95
N LEU A 144 -6.19 -19.86 -9.71
CA LEU A 144 -5.42 -21.05 -9.31
C LEU A 144 -5.95 -22.34 -9.97
N LYS A 145 -7.25 -22.39 -10.28
CA LYS A 145 -7.89 -23.54 -10.94
C LYS A 145 -7.68 -23.53 -12.46
N ALA A 146 -7.09 -22.46 -13.01
CA ALA A 146 -6.78 -22.39 -14.44
C ALA A 146 -5.70 -23.42 -14.80
N MET A 147 -6.05 -24.35 -15.68
CA MET A 147 -5.16 -25.42 -16.17
C MET A 147 -4.12 -24.89 -17.19
N ASP A 148 -3.46 -23.79 -16.86
CA ASP A 148 -2.57 -23.04 -17.76
C ASP A 148 -1.15 -22.83 -17.18
N GLY A 149 -0.79 -23.65 -16.18
CA GLY A 149 0.51 -23.67 -15.51
C GLY A 149 0.70 -22.52 -14.51
N GLY A 150 -0.39 -22.02 -13.93
CA GLY A 150 -0.38 -20.84 -13.06
C GLY A 150 -0.14 -19.51 -13.79
N TYR A 151 -0.24 -19.47 -15.12
CA TYR A 151 0.04 -18.27 -15.90
C TYR A 151 -0.96 -17.14 -15.64
N GLN A 152 -2.29 -17.41 -15.65
CA GLN A 152 -3.27 -16.36 -15.32
C GLN A 152 -3.04 -15.80 -13.92
N HIS A 153 -2.77 -16.71 -12.98
CA HIS A 153 -2.58 -16.42 -11.57
C HIS A 153 -1.35 -15.53 -11.34
N ALA A 154 -0.17 -15.95 -11.79
CA ALA A 154 1.05 -15.16 -11.66
C ALA A 154 0.92 -13.79 -12.35
N PHE A 155 0.34 -13.74 -13.56
CA PHE A 155 0.17 -12.48 -14.29
C PHE A 155 -0.80 -11.51 -13.57
N LEU A 156 -1.89 -12.02 -12.98
CA LEU A 156 -2.85 -11.23 -12.21
C LEU A 156 -2.21 -10.68 -10.93
N VAL A 157 -1.60 -11.56 -10.13
CA VAL A 157 -0.98 -11.22 -8.84
C VAL A 157 0.20 -10.25 -9.03
N PHE A 158 1.05 -10.44 -10.05
CA PHE A 158 2.13 -9.48 -10.37
C PHE A 158 1.59 -8.15 -10.89
N SER A 159 0.54 -8.16 -11.73
CA SER A 159 -0.07 -6.92 -12.23
C SER A 159 -0.65 -6.06 -11.10
N TRP A 160 -1.25 -6.70 -10.09
CA TRP A 160 -1.72 -6.05 -8.86
C TRP A 160 -0.54 -5.53 -8.03
N ASN A 161 0.37 -6.41 -7.60
CA ASN A 161 1.49 -6.10 -6.70
C ASN A 161 2.43 -5.01 -7.24
N LEU A 162 2.78 -5.05 -8.53
CA LEU A 162 3.61 -4.04 -9.18
C LEU A 162 2.85 -2.76 -9.55
N MET A 163 1.52 -2.74 -9.36
CA MET A 163 0.60 -1.71 -9.85
C MET A 163 0.82 -1.44 -11.36
N ALA A 164 1.12 -2.50 -12.09
CA ALA A 164 1.61 -2.48 -13.45
C ALA A 164 0.46 -2.40 -14.45
N ARG A 165 0.73 -1.84 -15.64
CA ARG A 165 -0.14 -2.09 -16.79
C ARG A 165 0.24 -3.45 -17.37
N SER A 166 -0.68 -4.16 -18.01
CA SER A 166 -0.39 -5.45 -18.67
C SER A 166 0.79 -5.40 -19.66
N LYS A 167 1.04 -4.27 -20.35
CA LYS A 167 2.25 -4.07 -21.18
C LYS A 167 3.57 -4.04 -20.37
N SER A 168 3.53 -3.63 -19.10
CA SER A 168 4.67 -3.68 -18.18
C SER A 168 4.79 -5.05 -17.51
N THR A 169 3.69 -5.72 -17.15
CA THR A 169 3.76 -7.08 -16.59
C THR A 169 4.37 -8.07 -17.59
N VAL A 170 4.01 -7.98 -18.87
CA VAL A 170 4.59 -8.83 -19.94
C VAL A 170 6.04 -8.48 -20.30
N SER A 171 6.55 -7.31 -19.91
CA SER A 171 7.93 -6.90 -20.22
C SER A 171 8.94 -7.25 -19.12
N ILE A 172 8.51 -7.92 -18.05
CA ILE A 172 9.40 -8.39 -16.98
C ILE A 172 10.39 -9.41 -17.58
N GLN A 173 11.68 -9.17 -17.37
CA GLN A 173 12.74 -10.13 -17.67
C GLN A 173 13.20 -10.77 -16.36
N ILE A 174 13.55 -12.05 -16.40
CA ILE A 174 13.98 -12.81 -15.22
C ILE A 174 15.29 -12.28 -14.65
N GLU A 175 16.22 -11.87 -15.52
CA GLU A 175 17.48 -11.22 -15.15
C GLU A 175 17.30 -9.85 -14.46
N HIS A 176 16.09 -9.27 -14.53
CA HIS A 176 15.74 -8.02 -13.86
C HIS A 176 14.92 -8.25 -12.57
N ILE A 177 14.84 -9.50 -12.12
CA ILE A 177 14.27 -9.90 -10.82
C ILE A 177 15.43 -10.16 -9.85
N SER A 178 15.30 -9.60 -8.66
CA SER A 178 16.24 -9.67 -7.54
C SER A 178 15.52 -10.08 -6.27
N TYR A 179 16.27 -10.61 -5.30
CA TYR A 179 15.85 -10.67 -3.90
C TYR A 179 16.63 -9.60 -3.13
N GLU A 180 15.92 -8.74 -2.41
CA GLU A 180 16.45 -7.57 -1.72
C GLU A 180 15.88 -7.51 -0.30
N GLU A 181 16.74 -7.77 0.68
CA GLU A 181 16.43 -7.92 2.11
C GLU A 181 15.34 -8.97 2.40
N ASP A 182 14.07 -8.58 2.34
CA ASP A 182 12.89 -9.40 2.62
C ASP A 182 11.87 -9.43 1.45
N ALA A 183 12.21 -8.77 0.33
CA ALA A 183 11.32 -8.48 -0.77
C ALA A 183 11.87 -8.95 -2.13
N LEU A 184 10.95 -9.19 -3.08
CA LEU A 184 11.29 -9.44 -4.47
C LEU A 184 11.33 -8.10 -5.22
N GLY A 185 12.48 -7.74 -5.77
CA GLY A 185 12.67 -6.56 -6.61
C GLY A 185 12.36 -6.85 -8.08
N VAL A 186 11.63 -5.95 -8.75
CA VAL A 186 11.47 -5.99 -10.23
C VAL A 186 11.91 -4.66 -10.84
N THR A 187 12.98 -4.69 -11.62
CA THR A 187 13.59 -3.51 -12.24
C THR A 187 13.08 -3.29 -13.66
N TYR A 188 12.68 -2.06 -13.98
CA TYR A 188 12.20 -1.66 -15.29
C TYR A 188 13.17 -0.69 -15.97
N TYR A 189 13.86 -1.16 -17.02
CA TYR A 189 14.79 -0.36 -17.80
C TYR A 189 14.10 0.58 -18.80
N GLN A 190 12.85 0.26 -19.19
CA GLN A 190 12.00 1.13 -20.00
C GLN A 190 10.58 1.17 -19.42
N THR A 191 10.03 2.37 -19.25
CA THR A 191 8.63 2.57 -18.81
C THR A 191 7.94 3.61 -19.67
N LYS A 192 6.60 3.68 -19.65
CA LYS A 192 5.85 4.70 -20.43
C LYS A 192 6.30 6.14 -20.08
N THR A 193 6.74 6.37 -18.84
CA THR A 193 7.18 7.65 -18.29
C THR A 193 8.70 7.84 -18.30
N ASP A 194 9.43 6.86 -18.81
CA ASP A 194 10.87 6.91 -19.07
C ASP A 194 11.17 5.96 -20.23
N GLN A 195 11.03 6.46 -21.46
CA GLN A 195 11.26 5.68 -22.68
C GLN A 195 12.75 5.52 -23.01
N ALA A 196 13.61 6.37 -22.43
CA ALA A 196 15.06 6.39 -22.65
C ALA A 196 15.84 5.66 -21.53
N GLY A 197 15.20 5.29 -20.42
CA GLY A 197 15.84 4.56 -19.32
C GLY A 197 16.87 5.40 -18.56
N LEU A 198 16.68 6.73 -18.54
CA LEU A 198 17.60 7.73 -17.98
C LEU A 198 17.34 8.02 -16.50
N LYS A 199 16.18 7.61 -15.96
CA LYS A 199 15.87 7.80 -14.53
C LYS A 199 16.55 6.72 -13.70
N ARG A 200 16.68 7.03 -12.41
CA ARG A 200 17.14 6.07 -11.39
C ARG A 200 16.29 4.79 -11.47
N ARG A 201 16.97 3.65 -11.60
CA ARG A 201 16.35 2.34 -11.89
C ARG A 201 16.02 1.60 -10.59
N ASP A 202 15.26 2.26 -9.72
CA ASP A 202 14.89 1.67 -8.44
C ASP A 202 13.93 0.48 -8.65
N PRO A 203 14.21 -0.68 -8.06
CA PRO A 203 13.37 -1.87 -8.16
C PRO A 203 12.00 -1.64 -7.51
N ARG A 204 10.98 -2.33 -8.03
CA ARG A 204 9.65 -2.36 -7.41
C ARG A 204 9.55 -3.54 -6.44
N HIS A 205 9.71 -3.28 -5.15
CA HIS A 205 9.60 -4.30 -4.10
C HIS A 205 8.19 -4.88 -3.99
N ILE A 206 8.11 -6.20 -4.07
CA ILE A 206 6.94 -7.03 -3.82
C ILE A 206 7.20 -7.88 -2.56
N TYR A 207 6.20 -8.04 -1.70
CA TYR A 207 6.33 -8.73 -0.41
C TYR A 207 5.45 -9.98 -0.36
N ALA A 208 5.89 -11.03 0.33
CA ALA A 208 5.05 -12.19 0.58
C ALA A 208 3.86 -11.86 1.49
N ASN A 209 2.78 -12.64 1.35
CA ASN A 209 1.67 -12.65 2.30
C ASN A 209 1.37 -14.10 2.73
N PRO A 210 2.07 -14.61 3.76
CA PRO A 210 1.90 -16.00 4.20
C PRO A 210 0.54 -16.28 4.85
N ALA A 211 -0.21 -15.25 5.26
CA ALA A 211 -1.54 -15.40 5.83
C ALA A 211 -2.63 -15.63 4.75
N SER A 212 -2.38 -15.19 3.52
CA SER A 212 -3.33 -15.27 2.40
C SER A 212 -2.67 -15.88 1.16
N PRO A 213 -2.48 -17.21 1.11
CA PRO A 213 -1.65 -17.88 0.10
C PRO A 213 -2.08 -17.57 -1.33
N GLY A 214 -3.38 -17.50 -1.62
CA GLY A 214 -3.88 -17.16 -2.95
C GLY A 214 -3.32 -15.84 -3.49
N ILE A 215 -3.28 -14.76 -2.70
CA ILE A 215 -2.76 -13.46 -3.15
C ILE A 215 -1.25 -13.30 -2.95
N CYS A 216 -0.56 -14.29 -2.38
CA CYS A 216 0.86 -14.24 -2.07
C CYS A 216 1.70 -14.23 -3.35
N PRO A 217 2.43 -13.14 -3.66
CA PRO A 217 3.17 -13.03 -4.92
C PRO A 217 4.39 -13.93 -5.02
N PHE A 218 5.01 -14.29 -3.89
CA PHE A 218 6.07 -15.30 -3.87
C PHE A 218 5.53 -16.68 -4.24
N LEU A 219 4.38 -17.08 -3.66
CA LEU A 219 3.71 -18.32 -4.02
C LEU A 219 3.28 -18.32 -5.50
N ALA A 220 2.66 -17.23 -5.96
CA ALA A 220 2.21 -17.09 -7.34
C ALA A 220 3.35 -17.21 -8.36
N LEU A 221 4.53 -16.63 -8.07
CA LEU A 221 5.73 -16.83 -8.88
C LEU A 221 6.20 -18.29 -8.82
N ALA A 222 6.28 -18.86 -7.61
CA ALA A 222 6.82 -20.20 -7.41
C ALA A 222 5.97 -21.29 -8.10
N ILE A 223 4.64 -21.20 -8.05
CA ILE A 223 3.72 -22.07 -8.79
C ILE A 223 4.04 -22.01 -10.30
N TYR A 224 4.16 -20.79 -10.84
CA TYR A 224 4.40 -20.57 -12.26
C TYR A 224 5.77 -21.10 -12.70
N LEU A 225 6.83 -20.81 -11.96
CA LEU A 225 8.19 -21.31 -12.26
C LEU A 225 8.27 -22.83 -12.16
N ALA A 226 7.69 -23.45 -11.13
CA ALA A 226 7.68 -24.90 -10.95
C ALA A 226 6.87 -25.64 -12.04
N CYS A 227 5.85 -24.99 -12.62
CA CYS A 227 5.12 -25.51 -13.77
C CYS A 227 5.87 -25.33 -15.12
N HIS A 228 6.93 -24.52 -15.15
CA HIS A 228 7.70 -24.19 -16.36
C HIS A 228 9.22 -24.38 -16.13
N PRO A 229 9.69 -25.61 -15.79
CA PRO A 229 11.08 -25.84 -15.37
C PRO A 229 12.14 -25.54 -16.44
N GLY A 230 11.75 -25.50 -17.72
CA GLY A 230 12.60 -25.10 -18.85
C GLY A 230 12.69 -23.59 -19.10
N LEU A 231 12.14 -22.76 -18.22
CA LEU A 231 12.21 -21.30 -18.33
C LEU A 231 13.61 -20.81 -17.93
N GLY A 232 14.36 -20.29 -18.90
CA GLY A 232 15.70 -19.70 -18.71
C GLY A 232 15.71 -18.17 -18.77
N PRO A 233 16.89 -17.54 -18.99
CA PRO A 233 17.04 -16.09 -19.14
C PRO A 233 16.09 -15.45 -20.18
N GLY A 234 15.83 -14.14 -20.05
CA GLY A 234 14.86 -13.43 -20.89
C GLY A 234 13.47 -13.23 -20.27
N PRO A 235 12.39 -13.20 -21.06
CA PRO A 235 11.06 -12.79 -20.58
C PRO A 235 10.44 -13.78 -19.60
N LEU A 236 9.94 -13.28 -18.46
CA LEU A 236 9.21 -14.08 -17.47
C LEU A 236 7.98 -14.77 -18.09
N PHE A 237 7.33 -14.13 -19.06
CA PHE A 237 6.20 -14.67 -19.80
C PHE A 237 6.58 -14.84 -21.28
N PRO A 238 7.21 -15.96 -21.68
CA PRO A 238 7.75 -16.14 -23.02
C PRO A 238 6.65 -16.29 -24.08
N GLY A 239 6.96 -15.97 -25.34
CA GLY A 239 6.08 -16.13 -26.50
C GLY A 239 5.27 -14.89 -26.89
N ALA A 240 4.65 -14.95 -28.06
CA ALA A 240 3.90 -13.83 -28.64
C ALA A 240 2.52 -13.63 -27.99
N ARG A 241 2.01 -12.39 -28.03
CA ARG A 241 0.62 -12.04 -27.63
C ARG A 241 0.20 -12.42 -26.20
N GLN A 242 1.14 -12.65 -25.28
CA GLN A 242 0.82 -13.01 -23.88
C GLN A 242 -0.12 -12.01 -23.21
N ARG A 243 0.05 -10.70 -23.44
CA ARG A 243 -0.90 -9.66 -22.97
C ARG A 243 -2.35 -9.91 -23.40
N ASP A 244 -2.56 -10.48 -24.58
CA ASP A 244 -3.88 -10.76 -25.14
C ASP A 244 -4.41 -12.13 -24.65
N ARG A 245 -3.53 -13.11 -24.41
CA ARG A 245 -3.85 -14.35 -23.67
C ARG A 245 -4.37 -14.02 -22.27
N PHE A 246 -3.65 -13.18 -21.51
CA PHE A 246 -4.12 -12.70 -20.22
C PHE A 246 -5.42 -11.91 -20.33
N GLY A 247 -5.58 -11.06 -21.36
CA GLY A 247 -6.83 -10.33 -21.58
C GLY A 247 -8.06 -11.24 -21.74
N LYS A 248 -7.91 -12.37 -22.45
CA LYS A 248 -8.96 -13.39 -22.60
C LYS A 248 -9.22 -14.16 -21.31
N GLY A 249 -8.18 -14.62 -20.63
CA GLY A 249 -8.31 -15.34 -19.36
C GLY A 249 -8.93 -14.47 -18.26
N LEU A 250 -8.53 -13.21 -18.16
CA LEU A 250 -9.12 -12.23 -17.25
C LEU A 250 -10.61 -12.00 -17.53
N ALA A 251 -11.03 -11.96 -18.80
CA ALA A 251 -12.44 -11.83 -19.15
C ALA A 251 -13.24 -13.08 -18.72
N SER A 252 -12.68 -14.28 -18.90
CA SER A 252 -13.30 -15.52 -18.41
C SER A 252 -13.41 -15.54 -16.88
N LEU A 253 -12.34 -15.16 -16.15
CA LEU A 253 -12.35 -15.09 -14.70
C LEU A 253 -13.34 -14.04 -14.18
N ALA A 254 -13.45 -12.90 -14.89
CA ALA A 254 -14.42 -11.88 -14.54
C ALA A 254 -15.85 -12.40 -14.75
N ASP A 255 -16.14 -13.10 -15.85
CA ASP A 255 -17.46 -13.70 -16.10
C ASP A 255 -17.86 -14.68 -14.98
N THR A 256 -16.95 -15.59 -14.60
CA THR A 256 -17.15 -16.54 -13.48
C THR A 256 -17.38 -15.84 -12.14
N CYS A 257 -16.61 -14.80 -11.81
CA CYS A 257 -16.67 -14.16 -10.48
C CYS A 257 -17.69 -13.02 -10.36
N LEU A 258 -18.12 -12.40 -11.47
CA LEU A 258 -18.88 -11.14 -11.48
C LEU A 258 -20.12 -11.13 -12.38
N GLY A 259 -20.30 -12.16 -13.22
CA GLY A 259 -21.41 -12.29 -14.16
C GLY A 259 -21.65 -11.01 -14.97
N ALA A 260 -22.84 -10.43 -14.83
CA ALA A 260 -23.25 -9.23 -15.56
C ALA A 260 -22.27 -8.04 -15.43
N THR A 261 -21.53 -7.90 -14.33
CA THR A 261 -20.58 -6.80 -14.10
C THR A 261 -19.16 -7.08 -14.64
N ALA A 262 -18.90 -8.27 -15.18
CA ALA A 262 -17.62 -8.63 -15.78
C ALA A 262 -17.17 -7.68 -16.90
N ARG A 263 -18.13 -7.12 -17.64
CA ARG A 263 -17.89 -6.18 -18.77
C ARG A 263 -17.24 -4.85 -18.32
N ASP A 264 -17.36 -4.49 -17.05
CA ASP A 264 -16.76 -3.28 -16.48
C ASP A 264 -15.28 -3.49 -16.04
N VAL A 265 -14.83 -4.75 -16.03
CA VAL A 265 -13.49 -5.16 -15.61
C VAL A 265 -12.61 -5.46 -16.82
N GLY A 266 -11.43 -4.85 -16.85
CA GLY A 266 -10.39 -5.14 -17.84
C GLY A 266 -9.00 -5.07 -17.24
N THR A 267 -7.97 -5.31 -18.06
CA THR A 267 -6.56 -5.31 -17.58
C THR A 267 -6.10 -3.97 -16.95
N TYR A 268 -6.85 -2.89 -17.15
CA TYR A 268 -6.62 -1.59 -16.49
C TYR A 268 -7.25 -1.50 -15.09
N SER A 269 -8.36 -2.20 -14.86
CA SER A 269 -9.09 -2.27 -13.58
C SER A 269 -8.22 -2.78 -12.45
N ILE A 270 -7.31 -3.74 -12.72
CA ILE A 270 -6.35 -4.30 -11.76
C ILE A 270 -5.46 -3.19 -11.17
N ARG A 271 -4.72 -2.46 -12.02
CA ARG A 271 -3.87 -1.34 -11.60
C ARG A 271 -4.65 -0.26 -10.86
N ARG A 272 -5.86 0.07 -11.35
CA ARG A 272 -6.70 1.10 -10.71
C ARG A 272 -7.21 0.63 -9.35
N GLY A 273 -7.60 -0.65 -9.24
CA GLY A 273 -7.98 -1.31 -8.00
C GLY A 273 -6.87 -1.29 -6.97
N ALA A 274 -5.67 -1.76 -7.33
CA ALA A 274 -4.50 -1.72 -6.46
C ALA A 274 -4.18 -0.30 -5.97
N ALA A 275 -4.24 0.71 -6.84
CA ALA A 275 -4.04 2.10 -6.46
C ALA A 275 -5.15 2.63 -5.53
N THR A 276 -6.40 2.21 -5.73
CA THR A 276 -7.52 2.57 -4.84
C THR A 276 -7.39 1.89 -3.47
N PHE A 277 -7.10 0.59 -3.43
CA PHE A 277 -6.92 -0.18 -2.19
C PHE A 277 -5.89 0.44 -1.25
N VAL A 278 -4.72 0.79 -1.78
CA VAL A 278 -3.65 1.48 -1.06
C VAL A 278 -4.09 2.80 -0.43
N CYS A 279 -4.95 3.56 -1.11
CA CYS A 279 -5.41 4.87 -0.63
C CYS A 279 -6.55 4.80 0.40
N PHE A 280 -7.30 3.69 0.48
CA PHE A 280 -8.54 3.59 1.27
C PHE A 280 -8.37 2.90 2.64
N GLY A 281 -7.24 2.24 2.91
CA GLY A 281 -7.07 1.40 4.10
C GLY A 281 -6.84 2.11 5.45
N SER A 282 -6.59 3.43 5.48
CA SER A 282 -6.32 4.18 6.72
C SER A 282 -6.44 5.69 6.53
N THR A 283 -6.71 6.44 7.61
CA THR A 283 -6.55 7.91 7.66
C THR A 283 -5.07 8.34 7.53
N ARG A 284 -4.13 7.40 7.66
CA ARG A 284 -2.71 7.54 7.28
C ARG A 284 -2.40 6.74 6.02
N SER A 285 -3.19 6.93 4.96
CA SER A 285 -2.88 6.40 3.64
C SER A 285 -1.45 6.81 3.21
N PRO A 286 -0.72 5.98 2.46
CA PRO A 286 0.59 6.38 1.92
C PRO A 286 0.41 7.68 1.14
N SER A 287 1.37 8.60 1.26
CA SER A 287 1.22 9.93 0.64
C SER A 287 0.86 9.80 -0.85
N VAL A 288 0.02 10.71 -1.36
CA VAL A 288 -0.31 10.76 -2.79
C VAL A 288 0.96 10.80 -3.64
N VAL A 289 2.00 11.44 -3.12
CA VAL A 289 3.37 11.34 -3.62
C VAL A 289 3.77 9.86 -3.70
N SER A 290 3.94 9.11 -2.61
CA SER A 290 4.29 7.66 -2.61
C SER A 290 3.47 6.80 -3.58
N VAL A 291 2.16 7.05 -3.71
CA VAL A 291 1.30 6.31 -4.65
C VAL A 291 1.60 6.68 -6.11
N CYS A 292 1.81 7.97 -6.39
CA CYS A 292 2.38 8.44 -7.65
C CYS A 292 3.81 7.91 -7.89
N LEU A 293 4.59 7.69 -6.82
CA LEU A 293 5.96 7.19 -6.89
C LEU A 293 5.99 5.68 -7.18
N ARG A 294 5.11 4.85 -6.61
CA ARG A 294 4.93 3.46 -7.08
C ARG A 294 4.28 3.41 -8.48
N CYS A 295 3.52 4.44 -8.85
CA CYS A 295 3.09 4.65 -10.23
C CYS A 295 4.20 5.12 -11.19
N GLY A 296 5.41 5.52 -10.74
CA GLY A 296 6.56 5.84 -11.62
C GLY A 296 7.78 6.66 -11.12
N TRP A 297 8.02 6.87 -9.82
CA TRP A 297 9.09 7.76 -9.27
C TRP A 297 9.54 7.49 -7.79
N SER A 298 9.75 6.25 -7.31
CA SER A 298 10.51 5.90 -6.05
C SER A 298 10.10 6.41 -4.61
N LEU A 299 9.08 5.81 -3.96
CA LEU A 299 8.96 5.56 -2.49
C LEU A 299 8.22 4.21 -2.34
N VAL A 300 8.96 3.12 -2.15
CA VAL A 300 8.53 1.79 -2.63
C VAL A 300 8.11 0.76 -1.56
N HIS A 301 8.84 0.65 -0.45
CA HIS A 301 8.75 -0.48 0.50
C HIS A 301 7.39 -0.62 1.21
N PHE A 302 6.98 0.38 2.02
CA PHE A 302 5.70 0.34 2.76
C PHE A 302 4.49 0.06 1.86
N VAL A 303 4.43 0.71 0.69
CA VAL A 303 3.35 0.51 -0.27
C VAL A 303 3.35 -0.93 -0.82
N GLY A 304 4.51 -1.58 -0.93
CA GLY A 304 4.60 -2.98 -1.35
C GLY A 304 3.92 -3.93 -0.37
N ARG A 305 4.17 -3.76 0.93
CA ARG A 305 3.50 -4.52 2.00
C ARG A 305 1.98 -4.31 1.98
N VAL A 306 1.52 -3.07 1.78
CA VAL A 306 0.08 -2.76 1.65
C VAL A 306 -0.54 -3.44 0.43
N VAL A 307 0.06 -3.33 -0.77
CA VAL A 307 -0.53 -3.92 -1.99
C VAL A 307 -0.56 -5.45 -1.92
N ALA A 308 0.39 -6.09 -1.23
CA ALA A 308 0.40 -7.53 -0.96
C ALA A 308 -0.75 -8.00 -0.03
N GLY A 309 -1.54 -7.08 0.53
CA GLY A 309 -2.67 -7.39 1.40
C GLY A 309 -2.29 -7.64 2.86
N LEU A 310 -1.11 -7.18 3.30
CA LEU A 310 -0.70 -7.33 4.70
C LEU A 310 -1.52 -6.42 5.62
N PRO A 311 -1.89 -6.89 6.84
CA PRO A 311 -2.84 -6.19 7.71
C PRO A 311 -2.22 -4.96 8.37
N LEU A 312 -2.52 -3.77 7.82
CA LEU A 312 -1.98 -2.46 8.24
C LEU A 312 -1.96 -2.23 9.77
N ASN A 313 -2.98 -2.68 10.50
CA ASN A 313 -3.17 -2.38 11.92
C ASN A 313 -2.83 -3.58 12.83
N GLN A 314 -1.90 -4.44 12.44
CA GLN A 314 -1.49 -5.63 13.19
C GLN A 314 0.03 -5.81 13.16
N SER A 315 0.58 -6.51 14.16
CA SER A 315 1.97 -6.96 14.21
C SER A 315 2.36 -7.77 12.96
N ALA A 316 1.44 -8.58 12.43
CA ALA A 316 1.60 -9.34 11.19
C ALA A 316 1.91 -8.49 9.93
N PHE A 317 1.79 -7.16 9.97
CA PHE A 317 2.27 -6.31 8.88
C PHE A 317 3.77 -6.45 8.62
N SER A 318 4.57 -6.79 9.64
CA SER A 318 6.02 -7.01 9.54
C SER A 318 6.40 -8.47 9.28
N VAL A 319 5.47 -9.33 8.86
CA VAL A 319 5.77 -10.73 8.53
C VAL A 319 6.85 -10.84 7.46
N LEU A 320 7.73 -11.84 7.60
CA LEU A 320 8.76 -12.18 6.62
C LEU A 320 8.24 -13.22 5.63
N THR A 321 8.88 -13.29 4.47
CA THR A 321 8.68 -14.40 3.53
C THR A 321 9.08 -15.73 4.19
N PRO A 322 8.36 -16.85 3.97
CA PRO A 322 8.79 -18.15 4.48
C PRO A 322 10.17 -18.48 3.92
N HIS A 323 11.09 -18.95 4.77
CA HIS A 323 12.48 -19.16 4.42
C HIS A 323 13.07 -20.34 5.20
N PHE A 324 14.22 -20.82 4.74
CA PHE A 324 15.04 -21.78 5.47
C PHE A 324 16.06 -21.00 6.32
N PRO A 325 16.28 -21.35 7.60
CA PRO A 325 17.09 -20.55 8.53
C PRO A 325 18.59 -20.50 8.20
N ASN A 326 19.10 -21.52 7.49
CA ASN A 326 20.50 -21.61 7.09
C ASN A 326 20.62 -21.51 5.57
N GLU A 327 21.61 -20.77 5.06
CA GLU A 327 21.91 -20.70 3.62
C GLU A 327 22.43 -22.02 3.02
N HIS A 328 22.59 -23.06 3.85
CA HIS A 328 23.21 -24.35 3.50
C HIS A 328 22.36 -25.55 3.92
N VAL A 329 21.03 -25.43 3.95
CA VAL A 329 20.17 -26.63 4.04
C VAL A 329 20.34 -27.42 2.74
N ALA A 330 21.21 -28.43 2.75
CA ALA A 330 21.57 -29.19 1.53
C ALA A 330 20.35 -29.77 0.80
N ALA A 331 19.32 -30.19 1.53
CA ALA A 331 18.04 -30.63 0.96
C ALA A 331 17.30 -29.53 0.18
N ALA A 332 17.39 -28.27 0.63
CA ALA A 332 16.80 -27.12 -0.07
C ALA A 332 17.54 -26.79 -1.36
N GLU A 333 18.88 -26.89 -1.39
CA GLU A 333 19.67 -26.63 -2.62
C GLU A 333 19.42 -27.69 -3.70
N VAL A 334 19.34 -28.98 -3.30
CA VAL A 334 18.93 -30.08 -4.17
C VAL A 334 17.50 -29.85 -4.68
N ALA A 335 16.58 -29.44 -3.82
CA ALA A 335 15.20 -29.17 -4.20
C ALA A 335 15.04 -27.93 -5.11
N VAL A 336 15.80 -26.84 -4.88
CA VAL A 336 15.85 -25.68 -5.78
C VAL A 336 16.30 -26.11 -7.17
N SER A 337 17.40 -26.88 -7.25
CA SER A 337 17.95 -27.37 -8.52
C SER A 337 17.02 -28.34 -9.24
N LEU A 338 16.20 -29.10 -8.49
CA LEU A 338 15.22 -30.04 -9.01
C LEU A 338 13.94 -29.36 -9.53
N VAL A 339 13.49 -28.28 -8.88
CA VAL A 339 12.24 -27.58 -9.21
C VAL A 339 12.45 -26.44 -10.22
N PHE A 340 13.62 -25.79 -10.20
CA PHE A 340 13.93 -24.63 -11.05
C PHE A 340 15.23 -24.80 -11.89
N PRO A 341 15.44 -25.95 -12.58
CA PRO A 341 16.75 -26.33 -13.14
C PRO A 341 17.33 -25.32 -14.14
N SER A 342 16.51 -24.74 -15.03
CA SER A 342 16.98 -23.77 -16.02
C SER A 342 17.31 -22.38 -15.46
N LEU A 343 16.99 -22.10 -14.19
CA LEU A 343 17.26 -20.83 -13.53
C LEU A 343 18.51 -20.85 -12.64
N ASN A 344 19.12 -22.02 -12.41
CA ASN A 344 20.40 -22.14 -11.68
C ASN A 344 21.55 -21.36 -12.32
N SER A 345 21.48 -21.04 -13.62
CA SER A 345 22.46 -20.20 -14.32
C SER A 345 22.27 -18.69 -14.09
N VAL A 346 21.16 -18.27 -13.46
CA VAL A 346 20.80 -16.85 -13.27
C VAL A 346 21.08 -16.46 -11.81
N THR A 347 22.24 -15.86 -11.56
CA THR A 347 22.71 -15.52 -10.21
C THR A 347 21.75 -14.63 -9.42
N SER A 348 21.07 -13.68 -10.07
CA SER A 348 20.09 -12.80 -9.41
C SER A 348 18.86 -13.54 -8.87
N MET A 349 18.55 -14.72 -9.44
CA MET A 349 17.42 -15.54 -9.06
C MET A 349 17.71 -16.51 -7.91
N SER A 350 18.96 -16.71 -7.49
CA SER A 350 19.30 -17.68 -6.43
C SER A 350 18.49 -17.50 -5.15
N GLY A 351 18.53 -16.28 -4.57
CA GLY A 351 17.72 -15.94 -3.39
C GLY A 351 16.21 -16.01 -3.65
N VAL A 352 15.76 -15.65 -4.87
CA VAL A 352 14.34 -15.70 -5.27
C VAL A 352 13.84 -17.14 -5.31
N MET A 353 14.61 -18.06 -5.91
CA MET A 353 14.27 -19.48 -6.03
C MET A 353 14.18 -20.16 -4.66
N ARG A 354 15.11 -19.87 -3.74
CA ARG A 354 15.08 -20.43 -2.38
C ARG A 354 13.82 -20.00 -1.61
N HIS A 355 13.42 -18.73 -1.72
CA HIS A 355 12.16 -18.23 -1.14
C HIS A 355 10.90 -18.70 -1.88
N CYS A 356 10.96 -18.91 -3.19
CA CYS A 356 9.90 -19.54 -3.96
C CYS A 356 9.66 -20.99 -3.51
N LEU A 357 10.74 -21.78 -3.33
CA LEU A 357 10.65 -23.14 -2.79
C LEU A 357 10.06 -23.13 -1.38
N ALA A 358 10.58 -22.29 -0.48
CA ALA A 358 10.06 -22.18 0.89
C ALA A 358 8.58 -21.78 0.91
N SER A 359 8.13 -20.90 0.01
CA SER A 359 6.71 -20.54 -0.11
C SER A 359 5.84 -21.69 -0.64
N LEU A 360 6.31 -22.48 -1.63
CA LEU A 360 5.59 -23.68 -2.10
C LEU A 360 5.40 -24.70 -0.98
N VAL A 361 6.46 -24.97 -0.23
CA VAL A 361 6.47 -25.98 0.82
C VAL A 361 5.65 -25.53 2.04
N TYR A 362 5.78 -24.26 2.46
CA TYR A 362 4.97 -23.67 3.54
C TYR A 362 3.46 -23.68 3.22
N HIS A 363 3.09 -23.63 1.94
CA HIS A 363 1.70 -23.66 1.49
C HIS A 363 1.28 -25.01 0.88
N ALA A 364 2.03 -26.09 1.09
CA ALA A 364 1.80 -27.39 0.45
C ALA A 364 0.37 -27.91 0.67
N ASP A 365 -0.13 -27.90 1.91
CA ASP A 365 -1.48 -28.38 2.24
C ASP A 365 -2.57 -27.55 1.55
N TYR A 366 -2.41 -26.22 1.52
CA TYR A 366 -3.32 -25.32 0.81
C TYR A 366 -3.34 -25.60 -0.69
N LEU A 367 -2.18 -25.84 -1.31
CA LEU A 367 -2.06 -26.13 -2.73
C LEU A 367 -2.72 -27.48 -3.07
N VAL A 368 -2.48 -28.52 -2.27
CA VAL A 368 -3.09 -29.85 -2.46
C VAL A 368 -4.61 -29.80 -2.27
N ALA A 369 -5.12 -28.99 -1.34
CA ALA A 369 -6.56 -28.84 -1.12
C ALA A 369 -7.28 -27.94 -2.17
N THR A 370 -6.56 -26.99 -2.77
CA THR A 370 -7.17 -25.95 -3.64
C THR A 370 -7.02 -26.26 -5.14
N LEU A 371 -5.91 -26.88 -5.55
CA LEU A 371 -5.63 -27.12 -6.96
C LEU A 371 -6.35 -28.38 -7.48
N PRO A 372 -6.77 -28.41 -8.75
CA PRO A 372 -7.26 -29.64 -9.38
C PRO A 372 -6.24 -30.79 -9.27
N PRO A 373 -6.64 -32.05 -9.03
CA PRO A 373 -5.70 -33.17 -8.91
C PRO A 373 -4.80 -33.41 -10.13
N THR A 374 -5.23 -32.95 -11.31
CA THR A 374 -4.49 -33.01 -12.57
C THR A 374 -3.58 -31.80 -12.82
N HIS A 375 -3.52 -30.83 -11.90
CA HIS A 375 -2.76 -29.60 -12.07
C HIS A 375 -1.24 -29.88 -12.11
N ALA A 376 -0.54 -29.26 -13.08
CA ALA A 376 0.86 -29.55 -13.38
C ALA A 376 1.79 -29.47 -12.16
N LEU A 377 1.54 -28.53 -11.23
CA LEU A 377 2.31 -28.37 -10.00
C LEU A 377 2.35 -29.66 -9.15
N LEU A 378 1.23 -30.35 -9.00
CA LEU A 378 1.13 -31.56 -8.17
C LEU A 378 1.85 -32.76 -8.80
N SER A 379 2.12 -32.71 -10.11
CA SER A 379 2.94 -33.68 -10.84
C SER A 379 4.45 -33.41 -10.76
N THR A 380 4.87 -32.27 -10.20
CA THR A 380 6.30 -31.95 -10.04
C THR A 380 6.99 -32.85 -9.01
N ALA A 381 8.31 -32.99 -9.11
CA ALA A 381 9.09 -33.87 -8.24
C ALA A 381 8.99 -33.48 -6.74
N LEU A 382 8.72 -32.21 -6.43
CA LEU A 382 8.50 -31.72 -5.07
C LEU A 382 7.26 -32.35 -4.42
N PHE A 383 6.12 -32.33 -5.12
CA PHE A 383 4.85 -32.86 -4.59
C PHE A 383 4.74 -34.38 -4.73
N ARG A 384 5.49 -35.00 -5.63
CA ARG A 384 5.56 -36.46 -5.78
C ARG A 384 6.45 -37.16 -4.74
N SER A 385 7.33 -36.43 -4.05
CA SER A 385 8.26 -36.99 -3.06
C SER A 385 7.87 -36.59 -1.65
N SER A 386 7.06 -37.42 -0.99
CA SER A 386 6.57 -37.18 0.38
C SER A 386 7.71 -37.05 1.40
N THR A 387 8.81 -37.79 1.23
CA THR A 387 9.99 -37.72 2.09
C THR A 387 10.73 -36.40 1.93
N LEU A 388 10.97 -35.95 0.69
CA LEU A 388 11.60 -34.65 0.43
C LEU A 388 10.73 -33.51 0.98
N LEU A 389 9.42 -33.55 0.73
CA LEU A 389 8.49 -32.53 1.18
C LEU A 389 8.45 -32.45 2.71
N ALA A 390 8.37 -33.58 3.42
CA ALA A 390 8.37 -33.62 4.88
C ALA A 390 9.68 -33.07 5.49
N VAL A 391 10.84 -33.39 4.89
CA VAL A 391 12.15 -32.83 5.31
C VAL A 391 12.22 -31.32 5.06
N LEU A 392 11.64 -30.80 3.99
CA LEU A 392 11.60 -29.36 3.74
C LEU A 392 10.63 -28.65 4.70
N ILE A 393 9.44 -29.21 4.97
CA ILE A 393 8.45 -28.65 5.91
C ILE A 393 9.07 -28.47 7.30
N SER A 394 9.80 -29.47 7.81
CA SER A 394 10.40 -29.41 9.15
C SER A 394 11.53 -28.38 9.30
N ASN A 395 11.99 -27.77 8.21
CA ASN A 395 13.08 -26.79 8.17
C ASN A 395 12.61 -25.36 7.83
N ILE A 396 11.30 -25.10 7.72
CA ILE A 396 10.79 -23.77 7.36
C ILE A 396 10.52 -22.89 8.58
N GLN A 397 10.85 -21.61 8.44
CA GLN A 397 10.57 -20.57 9.41
C GLN A 397 9.92 -19.34 8.75
N THR A 398 9.13 -18.60 9.52
CA THR A 398 8.51 -17.32 9.15
C THR A 398 9.05 -16.14 9.98
N THR A 399 9.98 -16.42 10.89
CA THR A 399 10.66 -15.46 11.78
C THR A 399 12.16 -15.70 11.70
N SER A 400 12.95 -14.63 11.69
CA SER A 400 14.41 -14.70 11.60
C SER A 400 15.06 -13.74 12.57
N SER A 401 16.27 -14.06 13.04
CA SER A 401 17.19 -13.09 13.63
C SER A 401 18.04 -12.38 12.56
N ALA A 402 18.31 -13.06 11.44
CA ALA A 402 19.16 -12.57 10.35
C ALA A 402 18.41 -11.67 9.37
N LEU A 403 17.21 -12.08 8.93
CA LEU A 403 16.35 -11.26 8.05
C LEU A 403 15.53 -10.27 8.87
N GLN A 404 15.52 -9.00 8.45
CA GLN A 404 14.76 -7.92 9.10
C GLN A 404 13.69 -7.36 8.16
N PRO A 405 12.46 -7.11 8.63
CA PRO A 405 11.36 -6.71 7.75
C PRO A 405 11.48 -5.23 7.33
N THR A 406 11.53 -4.96 6.03
CA THR A 406 11.69 -3.61 5.48
C THR A 406 10.36 -2.89 5.27
N GLY A 407 10.38 -1.56 5.27
CA GLY A 407 9.19 -0.73 5.02
C GLY A 407 8.12 -0.78 6.12
N VAL A 408 8.49 -1.23 7.32
CA VAL A 408 7.60 -1.35 8.48
C VAL A 408 7.49 0.00 9.22
N PRO A 409 6.27 0.55 9.42
CA PRO A 409 6.09 1.76 10.22
C PRO A 409 6.33 1.54 11.72
N PRO A 410 6.81 2.55 12.48
CA PRO A 410 7.11 2.40 13.92
C PRO A 410 5.93 1.92 14.79
N TYR A 411 4.69 2.17 14.38
CA TYR A 411 3.51 1.71 15.15
C TYR A 411 3.28 0.19 15.05
N VAL A 412 3.83 -0.49 14.04
CA VAL A 412 3.73 -1.95 13.93
C VAL A 412 4.56 -2.63 15.01
N GLU A 413 5.70 -2.04 15.38
CA GLU A 413 6.50 -2.47 16.53
C GLU A 413 5.72 -2.30 17.85
N ILE A 414 4.92 -1.25 17.98
CA ILE A 414 4.01 -1.09 19.14
C ILE A 414 2.96 -2.21 19.16
N TYR A 415 2.37 -2.58 18.01
CA TYR A 415 1.46 -3.72 17.96
C TYR A 415 2.16 -5.04 18.31
N ARG A 416 3.40 -5.25 17.87
CA ARG A 416 4.22 -6.41 18.22
C ARG A 416 4.43 -6.52 19.74
N GLN A 417 4.83 -5.42 20.40
CA GLN A 417 4.99 -5.37 21.85
C GLN A 417 3.68 -5.55 22.62
N LEU A 418 2.55 -5.06 22.09
CA LEU A 418 1.23 -5.28 22.67
C LEU A 418 0.79 -6.75 22.55
N ASP A 419 1.09 -7.42 21.44
CA ASP A 419 0.85 -8.86 21.30
C ASP A 419 1.75 -9.69 22.24
N GLU A 420 3.03 -9.34 22.37
CA GLU A 420 3.93 -9.97 23.36
C GLU A 420 3.42 -9.81 24.79
N ALA A 421 3.01 -8.60 25.17
CA ALA A 421 2.43 -8.33 26.48
C ALA A 421 1.11 -9.10 26.70
N ARG A 422 0.26 -9.21 25.67
CA ARG A 422 -0.99 -9.97 25.71
C ARG A 422 -0.73 -11.46 25.91
N VAL A 423 0.23 -12.05 25.19
CA VAL A 423 0.63 -13.46 25.37
C VAL A 423 1.24 -13.69 26.75
N ALA A 424 2.10 -12.79 27.23
CA ALA A 424 2.68 -12.87 28.57
C ALA A 424 1.60 -12.82 29.67
N LEU A 425 0.58 -11.96 29.52
CA LEU A 425 -0.57 -11.89 30.43
C LEU A 425 -1.44 -13.17 30.39
N GLN A 426 -1.64 -13.76 29.20
CA GLN A 426 -2.35 -15.03 29.05
C GLN A 426 -1.58 -16.23 29.64
N GLY A 427 -0.25 -16.15 29.67
CA GLY A 427 0.63 -17.16 30.30
C GLY A 427 0.74 -17.07 31.81
N LEU A 428 0.12 -16.08 32.47
CA LEU A 428 0.13 -15.97 33.93
C LEU A 428 -0.70 -17.09 34.57
N PRO A 429 -0.25 -17.67 35.71
CA PRO A 429 -1.05 -18.67 36.43
C PRO A 429 -2.42 -18.13 36.81
N ALA A 430 -3.45 -18.96 36.67
CA ALA A 430 -4.84 -18.58 36.98
C ALA A 430 -5.01 -18.03 38.41
N ALA A 431 -4.18 -18.48 39.37
CA ALA A 431 -4.12 -17.92 40.73
C ALA A 431 -3.68 -16.44 40.74
N VAL A 432 -2.63 -16.07 40.01
CA VAL A 432 -2.15 -14.67 39.92
C VAL A 432 -3.17 -13.79 39.20
N VAL A 433 -3.82 -14.32 38.15
CA VAL A 433 -4.92 -13.61 37.48
C VAL A 433 -6.12 -13.45 38.42
N ALA A 434 -6.46 -14.48 39.21
CA ALA A 434 -7.51 -14.41 40.22
C ALA A 434 -7.16 -13.42 41.35
N ASP A 435 -5.92 -13.36 41.82
CA ASP A 435 -5.46 -12.41 42.84
C ASP A 435 -5.48 -10.97 42.32
N VAL A 436 -5.07 -10.74 41.06
CA VAL A 436 -5.13 -9.42 40.43
C VAL A 436 -6.59 -9.01 40.17
N VAL A 437 -7.43 -9.92 39.69
CA VAL A 437 -8.87 -9.66 39.49
C VAL A 437 -9.57 -9.47 40.83
N ALA A 438 -9.20 -10.20 41.87
CA ALA A 438 -9.71 -10.02 43.23
C ALA A 438 -9.26 -8.68 43.81
N ALA A 439 -7.99 -8.30 43.69
CA ALA A 439 -7.50 -7.00 44.15
C ALA A 439 -8.13 -5.82 43.37
N VAL A 440 -8.37 -5.98 42.06
CA VAL A 440 -9.10 -5.00 41.25
C VAL A 440 -10.58 -4.98 41.60
N ARG A 441 -11.20 -6.14 41.87
CA ARG A 441 -12.60 -6.24 42.30
C ARG A 441 -12.79 -5.69 43.72
N ASP A 442 -11.88 -5.94 44.65
CA ASP A 442 -11.83 -5.32 45.98
C ASP A 442 -11.65 -3.80 45.87
N LEU A 443 -10.82 -3.30 44.93
CA LEU A 443 -10.71 -1.86 44.65
C LEU A 443 -11.97 -1.26 44.00
N LEU A 444 -12.78 -2.07 43.32
CA LEU A 444 -14.08 -1.69 42.76
C LEU A 444 -15.22 -1.84 43.77
N ASP A 445 -15.14 -2.78 44.70
CA ASP A 445 -16.12 -3.05 45.76
C ASP A 445 -15.87 -2.16 47.00
N GLU A 446 -14.62 -1.73 47.26
CA GLU A 446 -14.30 -0.58 48.11
C GLU A 446 -14.93 0.72 47.54
N ARG A 447 -15.22 0.79 46.23
CA ARG A 447 -16.02 1.86 45.61
C ARG A 447 -17.52 1.54 45.58
N GLY A 448 -17.90 0.27 45.41
CA GLY A 448 -19.29 -0.20 45.35
C GLY A 448 -20.02 -0.23 46.69
N LYS A 449 -19.30 -0.19 47.82
CA LYS A 449 -19.89 -0.10 49.17
C LYS A 449 -20.43 1.27 49.57
N HIS A 450 -20.36 2.27 48.68
CA HIS A 450 -21.08 3.54 48.82
C HIS A 450 -22.34 3.54 47.94
N THR A 451 -23.36 2.82 48.39
CA THR A 451 -24.74 2.99 47.92
C THR A 451 -25.34 4.28 48.49
N ASP A 452 -24.79 5.43 48.11
CA ASP A 452 -25.49 6.72 48.19
C ASP A 452 -24.96 7.66 47.10
N ASP A 453 -25.86 8.28 46.34
CA ASP A 453 -25.61 8.77 44.97
C ASP A 453 -24.93 10.16 44.94
N ASN A 454 -24.14 10.48 45.97
CA ASN A 454 -23.55 11.81 46.15
C ASN A 454 -22.33 11.87 47.10
N LEU A 455 -21.16 11.43 46.63
CA LEU A 455 -19.88 11.69 47.30
C LEU A 455 -18.82 12.18 46.30
N PRO A 456 -18.74 13.50 46.03
CA PRO A 456 -17.64 14.04 45.24
C PRO A 456 -16.33 13.92 46.04
N TYR A 457 -15.24 13.52 45.38
CA TYR A 457 -13.87 13.50 45.95
C TYR A 457 -13.45 14.85 46.59
N ARG A 458 -14.14 15.95 46.27
CA ARG A 458 -14.06 17.29 46.89
C ARG A 458 -14.29 17.24 48.42
N ALA A 459 -15.17 16.35 48.91
CA ALA A 459 -15.59 16.28 50.31
C ALA A 459 -14.68 15.45 51.23
N MET A 460 -14.13 14.32 50.76
CA MET A 460 -13.31 13.38 51.58
C MET A 460 -12.24 14.08 52.41
N GLN A 461 -12.22 13.95 53.73
CA GLN A 461 -11.19 14.54 54.59
C GLN A 461 -10.05 13.55 54.91
N PRO A 462 -8.83 14.05 55.19
CA PRO A 462 -7.71 13.20 55.59
C PRO A 462 -7.98 12.36 56.85
N THR A 463 -8.91 12.76 57.72
CA THR A 463 -9.35 12.04 58.91
C THR A 463 -10.01 10.70 58.60
N ASP A 464 -10.73 10.64 57.49
CA ASP A 464 -11.67 9.56 57.13
C ASP A 464 -10.91 8.29 56.70
N LEU A 465 -9.62 8.43 56.40
CA LEU A 465 -8.73 7.34 56.03
C LEU A 465 -8.13 6.68 57.27
N SER A 466 -8.33 5.37 57.45
CA SER A 466 -7.83 4.61 58.62
C SER A 466 -6.31 4.71 58.82
N SER A 467 -5.51 4.62 57.75
CA SER A 467 -4.05 4.60 57.83
C SER A 467 -3.42 6.00 57.86
N LYS A 468 -2.60 6.29 58.88
CA LYS A 468 -1.81 7.53 59.04
C LYS A 468 -0.97 7.90 57.79
N LYS A 469 -0.51 6.90 57.02
CA LYS A 469 0.19 7.09 55.74
C LYS A 469 -0.78 7.59 54.65
N LYS A 470 -1.95 6.93 54.51
CA LYS A 470 -3.02 7.35 53.59
C LYS A 470 -3.51 8.77 53.92
N ARG A 471 -3.77 9.09 55.20
CA ARG A 471 -4.15 10.46 55.67
C ARG A 471 -3.17 11.53 55.16
N ARG A 472 -1.88 11.30 55.40
CA ARG A 472 -0.81 12.24 55.03
C ARG A 472 -0.74 12.45 53.51
N THR A 473 -0.84 11.38 52.72
CA THR A 473 -0.83 11.48 51.26
C THR A 473 -2.04 12.25 50.74
N LEU A 474 -3.26 12.01 51.24
CA LEU A 474 -4.44 12.78 50.82
C LEU A 474 -4.31 14.26 51.22
N SER A 475 -3.78 14.57 52.40
CA SER A 475 -3.49 15.95 52.82
C SER A 475 -2.46 16.65 51.92
N GLU A 476 -1.42 15.93 51.48
CA GLU A 476 -0.43 16.45 50.53
C GLU A 476 -1.06 16.70 49.14
N TRP A 477 -1.93 15.80 48.64
CA TRP A 477 -2.68 16.01 47.39
C TRP A 477 -3.68 17.17 47.49
N LYS A 478 -4.48 17.28 48.56
CA LYS A 478 -5.43 18.40 48.75
C LYS A 478 -4.75 19.76 48.70
N LEU A 479 -3.55 19.89 49.28
CA LEU A 479 -2.78 21.14 49.23
C LEU A 479 -2.40 21.53 47.79
N VAL A 480 -1.93 20.58 46.98
CA VAL A 480 -1.53 20.86 45.59
C VAL A 480 -2.74 21.10 44.70
N MET A 481 -3.78 20.25 44.80
CA MET A 481 -5.00 20.39 44.01
C MET A 481 -5.77 21.68 44.34
N GLY A 482 -5.79 22.10 45.60
CA GLY A 482 -6.33 23.41 46.00
C GLY A 482 -5.60 24.55 45.29
N LYS A 483 -4.25 24.57 45.35
CA LYS A 483 -3.47 25.64 44.71
C LYS A 483 -3.63 25.69 43.18
N LEU A 484 -3.73 24.52 42.52
CA LEU A 484 -4.03 24.40 41.09
C LEU A 484 -5.43 24.96 40.76
N HIS A 485 -6.44 24.65 41.58
CA HIS A 485 -7.80 25.14 41.43
C HIS A 485 -7.90 26.66 41.65
N ASP A 486 -7.30 27.18 42.73
CA ASP A 486 -7.26 28.63 43.03
C ASP A 486 -6.65 29.42 41.86
N HIS A 487 -5.56 28.90 41.27
CA HIS A 487 -4.89 29.53 40.13
C HIS A 487 -5.71 29.45 38.83
N HIS A 488 -6.39 28.32 38.59
CA HIS A 488 -7.31 28.18 37.47
C HIS A 488 -8.44 29.21 37.58
N VAL A 489 -9.15 29.24 38.72
CA VAL A 489 -10.29 30.15 38.97
C VAL A 489 -9.86 31.62 38.91
N ALA A 490 -8.68 31.97 39.43
CA ALA A 490 -8.13 33.32 39.30
C ALA A 490 -7.85 33.72 37.84
N THR A 491 -7.33 32.78 37.03
CA THR A 491 -6.97 33.01 35.63
C THR A 491 -8.18 33.00 34.69
N THR A 492 -9.23 32.23 35.00
CA THR A 492 -10.49 32.16 34.24
C THR A 492 -11.54 33.18 34.68
N GLY A 493 -11.19 34.14 35.54
CA GLY A 493 -12.08 35.23 35.97
C GLY A 493 -13.23 34.79 36.88
N GLY A 494 -13.03 33.72 37.68
CA GLY A 494 -14.03 33.20 38.62
C GLY A 494 -14.84 32.01 38.11
N SER A 495 -14.59 31.53 36.89
CA SER A 495 -15.31 30.37 36.34
C SER A 495 -14.81 29.05 36.93
N GLU A 496 -15.66 28.37 37.71
CA GLU A 496 -15.41 26.97 38.11
C GLU A 496 -15.66 26.00 36.95
N LEU A 497 -14.92 24.89 36.95
CA LEU A 497 -15.14 23.79 36.01
C LEU A 497 -16.50 23.12 36.28
N ALA A 498 -17.30 22.93 35.23
CA ALA A 498 -18.63 22.31 35.35
C ALA A 498 -18.56 20.90 35.99
N ASN A 499 -19.62 20.51 36.73
CA ASN A 499 -19.68 19.23 37.47
C ASN A 499 -19.52 17.97 36.59
N ARG A 500 -19.72 18.07 35.27
CA ARG A 500 -19.45 17.02 34.27
C ARG A 500 -18.77 17.65 33.05
N PRO A 501 -17.46 17.92 33.09
CA PRO A 501 -16.75 18.56 31.98
C PRO A 501 -16.49 17.55 30.86
N SER A 502 -16.41 18.02 29.62
CA SER A 502 -15.91 17.21 28.50
C SER A 502 -14.39 16.98 28.64
N GLU A 503 -13.86 15.93 28.00
CA GLU A 503 -12.41 15.64 28.04
C GLU A 503 -11.58 16.83 27.55
N GLN A 504 -12.05 17.54 26.52
CA GLN A 504 -11.41 18.77 26.03
C GLN A 504 -11.38 19.87 27.11
N ALA A 505 -12.51 20.12 27.78
CA ALA A 505 -12.58 21.13 28.85
C ALA A 505 -11.66 20.77 30.04
N VAL A 506 -11.46 19.48 30.33
CA VAL A 506 -10.48 19.03 31.34
C VAL A 506 -9.04 19.30 30.89
N ALA A 507 -8.71 19.02 29.62
CA ALA A 507 -7.36 19.26 29.07
C ALA A 507 -7.01 20.76 29.02
N ASP A 508 -7.97 21.60 28.61
CA ASP A 508 -7.83 23.05 28.57
C ASP A 508 -7.68 23.63 30.00
N ALA A 509 -8.52 23.18 30.93
CA ALA A 509 -8.43 23.59 32.33
C ALA A 509 -7.12 23.15 33.00
N TYR A 510 -6.62 21.95 32.70
CA TYR A 510 -5.34 21.45 33.20
C TYR A 510 -4.16 22.28 32.68
N SER A 511 -4.16 22.63 31.39
CA SER A 511 -3.11 23.47 30.79
C SER A 511 -3.01 24.84 31.47
N ILE A 512 -4.13 25.43 31.87
CA ILE A 512 -4.17 26.66 32.67
C ILE A 512 -3.72 26.40 34.12
N ALA A 513 -4.29 25.38 34.78
CA ALA A 513 -4.07 25.13 36.20
C ALA A 513 -2.60 24.82 36.54
N VAL A 514 -1.87 24.12 35.66
CA VAL A 514 -0.47 23.74 35.85
C VAL A 514 0.47 24.94 36.01
N GLY A 515 0.12 26.12 35.47
CA GLY A 515 0.90 27.37 35.65
C GLY A 515 1.13 27.75 37.12
N ALA A 516 0.28 27.26 38.04
CA ALA A 516 0.47 27.44 39.49
C ALA A 516 1.77 26.78 40.03
N LEU A 517 2.40 25.93 39.22
CA LEU A 517 3.62 25.18 39.54
C LEU A 517 4.85 25.68 38.75
N ASP A 518 4.75 26.74 37.96
CA ASP A 518 5.85 27.24 37.12
C ASP A 518 7.08 27.65 37.95
N PHE A 519 6.89 28.12 39.19
CA PHE A 519 7.97 28.38 40.15
C PHE A 519 8.85 27.15 40.46
N LEU A 520 8.41 25.93 40.14
CA LEU A 520 9.21 24.71 40.23
C LEU A 520 10.20 24.55 39.06
N THR A 521 10.02 25.32 37.98
CA THR A 521 10.92 25.33 36.82
C THR A 521 12.04 26.36 36.95
N GLU A 522 11.85 27.38 37.80
CA GLU A 522 12.90 28.33 38.16
C GLU A 522 14.08 27.63 38.86
N GLY A 523 15.29 28.06 38.52
CA GLY A 523 16.51 27.34 38.90
C GLY A 523 16.70 27.24 40.41
N THR A 524 17.06 26.06 40.90
CA THR A 524 17.50 25.90 42.30
C THR A 524 18.66 26.85 42.64
N PRO A 525 18.92 27.14 43.94
CA PRO A 525 20.08 27.95 44.37
C PRO A 525 21.47 27.42 43.94
N GLN A 526 21.52 26.26 43.27
CA GLN A 526 22.71 25.63 42.70
C GLN A 526 22.66 25.59 41.15
N GLN A 527 21.84 26.43 40.51
CA GLN A 527 21.63 26.50 39.05
C GLN A 527 21.29 25.15 38.38
N ARG A 528 20.46 24.32 39.03
CA ARG A 528 19.92 23.07 38.45
C ARG A 528 18.41 23.17 38.27
N ASN A 529 17.94 22.92 37.05
CA ASN A 529 16.52 22.87 36.71
C ASN A 529 15.88 21.57 37.22
N HIS A 530 14.68 21.64 37.78
CA HIS A 530 13.95 20.44 38.18
C HIS A 530 13.33 19.72 36.96
N ARG A 531 13.57 18.41 36.85
CA ARG A 531 12.82 17.55 35.91
C ARG A 531 11.43 17.31 36.46
N VAL A 532 10.47 18.18 36.10
CA VAL A 532 9.09 18.19 36.62
C VAL A 532 8.43 16.81 36.56
N VAL A 533 8.61 16.09 35.45
CA VAL A 533 8.09 14.72 35.20
C VAL A 533 8.57 13.68 36.22
N GLN A 534 9.64 13.95 36.97
CA GLN A 534 10.23 13.04 37.97
C GLN A 534 9.93 13.47 39.42
N LEU A 535 9.18 14.56 39.64
CA LEU A 535 8.83 15.04 40.96
C LEU A 535 7.67 14.24 41.57
N LYS A 536 7.91 13.61 42.73
CA LYS A 536 6.85 12.98 43.52
C LYS A 536 5.99 14.05 44.19
N MET A 537 4.68 13.80 44.32
CA MET A 537 3.72 14.74 44.93
C MET A 537 4.15 15.26 46.32
N VAL A 538 4.78 14.41 47.13
CA VAL A 538 5.36 14.78 48.44
C VAL A 538 6.40 15.90 48.33
N THR A 539 7.20 15.89 47.25
CA THR A 539 8.23 16.90 46.95
C THR A 539 7.59 18.19 46.46
N VAL A 540 6.59 18.11 45.58
CA VAL A 540 5.81 19.26 45.10
C VAL A 540 5.13 19.96 46.27
N ALA A 541 4.43 19.22 47.13
CA ALA A 541 3.77 19.74 48.33
C ALA A 541 4.75 20.28 49.40
N ARG A 542 6.04 19.93 49.35
CA ARG A 542 7.09 20.54 50.19
C ARG A 542 7.54 21.87 49.59
N LEU A 543 7.87 21.88 48.30
CA LEU A 543 8.34 23.08 47.60
C LEU A 543 7.27 24.18 47.57
N LEU A 544 5.99 23.82 47.38
CA LEU A 544 4.86 24.74 47.55
C LEU A 544 4.82 25.40 48.94
N ARG A 545 5.08 24.65 50.02
CA ARG A 545 5.11 25.20 51.39
C ARG A 545 6.31 26.09 51.64
N GLU A 546 7.44 25.79 51.02
CA GLU A 546 8.65 26.63 51.07
C GLU A 546 8.44 27.94 50.30
N TYR A 547 7.80 27.89 49.13
CA TYR A 547 7.44 29.07 48.32
C TYR A 547 6.37 29.95 49.01
N ILE A 548 5.36 29.34 49.63
CA ILE A 548 4.30 30.05 50.40
C ILE A 548 4.82 30.56 51.77
N GLY A 549 6.08 30.30 52.13
CA GLY A 549 6.71 30.86 53.34
C GLY A 549 6.30 30.21 54.67
N ALA A 550 5.91 28.93 54.66
CA ALA A 550 5.48 28.24 55.87
C ALA A 550 6.63 28.11 56.91
N LYS A 551 6.43 28.68 58.11
CA LYS A 551 7.47 28.87 59.15
C LYS A 551 8.11 27.57 59.74
N THR A 552 7.67 26.37 59.36
CA THR A 552 8.21 25.10 59.88
C THR A 552 9.13 24.40 58.87
N LYS A 553 10.43 24.71 58.90
CA LYS A 553 11.46 23.94 58.19
C LYS A 553 11.56 22.53 58.79
N ARG A 554 11.24 21.48 58.03
CA ARG A 554 11.57 20.10 58.41
C ARG A 554 12.95 19.74 57.83
N PRO A 555 13.96 19.41 58.67
CA PRO A 555 15.28 19.06 58.16
C PRO A 555 15.24 17.77 57.34
N TYR A 556 16.07 17.74 56.29
CA TYR A 556 16.21 16.59 55.41
C TYR A 556 16.89 15.42 56.13
N GLN A 557 16.23 14.25 56.19
CA GLN A 557 16.84 13.00 56.63
C GLN A 557 17.23 12.14 55.43
N LYS A 558 18.54 11.87 55.29
CA LYS A 558 19.11 10.98 54.29
C LYS A 558 18.70 9.54 54.60
N ARG A 559 18.05 8.83 53.67
CA ARG A 559 17.78 7.39 53.83
C ARG A 559 19.10 6.62 53.81
N LYS A 560 19.34 5.76 54.81
CA LYS A 560 20.38 4.73 54.72
C LYS A 560 20.02 3.77 53.57
N ARG A 561 20.99 3.48 52.69
CA ARG A 561 20.94 2.24 51.89
C ARG A 561 21.25 1.07 52.83
N VAL A 562 20.63 -0.06 52.58
CA VAL A 562 21.06 -1.35 53.15
C VAL A 562 22.02 -1.92 52.12
N ASP A 563 23.28 -2.10 52.49
CA ASP A 563 24.26 -2.78 51.64
C ASP A 563 24.03 -4.29 51.78
N SER A 564 23.76 -4.95 50.65
CA SER A 564 23.59 -6.40 50.58
C SER A 564 24.93 -7.06 50.25
N THR A 565 25.74 -7.29 51.28
CA THR A 565 26.85 -8.25 51.22
C THR A 565 26.28 -9.66 51.31
N HIS A 566 26.41 -10.43 50.23
CA HIS A 566 26.24 -11.87 50.26
C HIS A 566 27.59 -12.53 50.57
N GLU A 567 27.61 -13.33 51.63
CA GLU A 567 28.32 -14.61 51.66
C GLU A 567 27.35 -15.70 51.16
#